data_AF-A0A2V5V2K5-F1
#
_entry.id   AF-A0A2V5V2K5-F1
#
_cell.length_a   1.000
_cell.length_b   1.000
_cell.length_c   1.000
_cell.angle_alpha   90.00
_cell.angle_beta   90.00
_cell.angle_gamma   90.00
#
_symmetry.space_group_name_H-M   'P 1'
#
loop_
_entity.id
_entity.type
_entity.pdbx_description
1 polymer ?
#
loop_
_entity_poly.entity_id
_entity_poly.type
_entity_poly.pdbx_seq_one_letter_code
_entity_poly.pdbx_strand_id
1 'polypeptide(L)'
;IDPKAKFVFAPTVEAVLEAIPFDMLDAEFSHHDNCCTFETLTKRFSIADKAVTKIGEMIHDADLDDARFQRVECVGIDRVLKGWAKEGVPDEEILRRGFECFDAIYAFLQKR
;
A
#
# COMPACT_ATOMS: atom_id res chain seq x y z
N ILE A 1 -7.77 4.92 -11.86
CA ILE A 1 -8.10 5.03 -10.41
C ILE A 1 -8.49 6.47 -10.15
N ASP A 2 -9.54 6.73 -9.37
CA ASP A 2 -10.02 8.08 -9.08
C ASP A 2 -8.96 8.88 -8.28
N PRO A 3 -8.41 9.97 -8.83
CA PRO A 3 -7.41 10.79 -8.14
C PRO A 3 -7.98 11.60 -6.96
N LYS A 4 -9.31 11.63 -6.79
CA LYS A 4 -9.99 12.33 -5.69
C LYS A 4 -10.54 11.37 -4.62
N ALA A 5 -10.20 10.09 -4.71
CA ALA A 5 -10.60 9.11 -3.71
C ALA A 5 -10.13 9.52 -2.31
N LYS A 6 -10.94 9.18 -1.30
CA LYS A 6 -10.62 9.38 0.12
C LYS A 6 -10.62 8.03 0.82
N PHE A 7 -9.78 7.92 1.84
CA PHE A 7 -9.64 6.72 2.66
C PHE A 7 -10.35 6.93 3.99
N VAL A 8 -10.95 5.86 4.50
CA VAL A 8 -11.57 5.80 5.82
C VAL A 8 -11.19 4.47 6.46
N PHE A 9 -10.83 4.50 7.73
CA PHE A 9 -10.56 3.29 8.49
C PHE A 9 -11.87 2.75 9.07
N ALA A 10 -12.14 1.48 8.81
CA ALA A 10 -13.37 0.81 9.20
C ALA A 10 -13.05 -0.56 9.82
N PRO A 11 -13.77 -0.99 10.87
CA PRO A 11 -13.53 -2.29 11.50
C PRO A 11 -14.11 -3.46 10.69
N THR A 12 -15.13 -3.22 9.86
CA THR A 12 -15.77 -4.24 9.01
C THR A 12 -16.16 -3.62 7.66
N VAL A 13 -16.40 -4.47 6.65
CA VAL A 13 -16.72 -4.03 5.28
C VAL A 13 -18.09 -3.34 5.19
N GLU A 14 -19.02 -3.64 6.10
CA GLU A 14 -20.36 -3.05 6.14
C GLU A 14 -20.43 -1.76 6.95
N ALA A 15 -19.36 -1.37 7.64
CA ALA A 15 -19.37 -0.23 8.55
C ALA A 15 -19.54 1.12 7.83
N VAL A 16 -19.17 1.19 6.54
CA VAL A 16 -19.32 2.40 5.71
C VAL A 16 -19.95 2.03 4.37
N LEU A 17 -21.28 2.16 4.29
CA LEU A 17 -22.09 1.69 3.16
C LEU A 17 -21.76 2.34 1.81
N GLU A 18 -21.21 3.57 1.81
CA GLU A 18 -20.82 4.29 0.59
C GLU A 18 -19.34 4.10 0.21
N ALA A 19 -18.58 3.33 0.99
CA ALA A 19 -17.17 3.06 0.73
C ALA A 19 -17.00 1.77 -0.09
N ILE A 20 -15.91 1.72 -0.86
CA ILE A 20 -15.46 0.49 -1.52
C ILE A 20 -14.49 -0.19 -0.56
N PRO A 21 -14.80 -1.39 -0.03
CA PRO A 21 -13.87 -2.11 0.82
C PRO A 21 -12.64 -2.54 0.02
N PHE A 22 -11.46 -2.35 0.60
CA PHE A 22 -10.19 -2.81 0.06
C PHE A 22 -9.25 -3.17 1.22
N ASP A 23 -8.32 -4.08 1.00
CA ASP A 23 -7.35 -4.54 2.01
C ASP A 23 -8.01 -5.12 3.28
N MET A 24 -9.19 -5.72 3.10
CA MET A 24 -9.92 -6.42 4.15
C MET A 24 -10.20 -7.87 3.72
N LEU A 25 -10.49 -8.74 4.69
CA LEU A 25 -10.98 -10.09 4.41
C LEU A 25 -12.27 -9.99 3.56
N ASP A 26 -12.36 -10.83 2.52
CA ASP A 26 -13.48 -10.90 1.57
C ASP A 26 -13.75 -9.62 0.74
N ALA A 27 -12.90 -8.61 0.80
CA ALA A 27 -13.01 -7.43 -0.07
C ALA A 27 -12.64 -7.76 -1.53
N GLU A 28 -13.33 -7.12 -2.49
CA GLU A 28 -13.03 -7.31 -3.92
C GLU A 28 -11.58 -6.91 -4.24
N PHE A 29 -11.12 -5.80 -3.67
CA PHE A 29 -9.74 -5.31 -3.80
C PHE A 29 -8.92 -5.70 -2.57
N SER A 30 -8.54 -6.97 -2.48
CA SER A 30 -7.72 -7.52 -1.40
C SER A 30 -6.47 -8.20 -1.97
N HIS A 31 -5.80 -9.02 -1.16
CA HIS A 31 -4.80 -9.96 -1.62
C HIS A 31 -5.46 -10.99 -2.54
N HIS A 32 -4.88 -11.18 -3.73
CA HIS A 32 -5.32 -12.20 -4.68
C HIS A 32 -4.12 -13.00 -5.16
N ASP A 33 -4.21 -14.32 -5.08
CA ASP A 33 -3.09 -15.24 -5.33
C ASP A 33 -1.84 -14.85 -4.51
N ASN A 34 -0.72 -14.59 -5.19
CA ASN A 34 0.53 -14.11 -4.59
C ASN A 34 0.73 -12.61 -4.85
N CYS A 35 -0.32 -11.81 -4.73
CA CYS A 35 -0.24 -10.36 -4.85
C CYS A 35 -0.82 -9.66 -3.64
N CYS A 36 -0.11 -8.64 -3.15
CA CYS A 36 -0.65 -7.72 -2.16
C CYS A 36 -1.74 -6.84 -2.78
N THR A 37 -2.54 -6.17 -1.95
CA THR A 37 -3.60 -5.28 -2.41
C THR A 37 -3.11 -4.22 -3.41
N PHE A 38 -1.90 -3.67 -3.20
CA PHE A 38 -1.31 -2.70 -4.15
C PHE A 38 -1.04 -3.32 -5.53
N GLU A 39 -0.48 -4.52 -5.59
CA GLU A 39 -0.26 -5.24 -6.85
C GLU A 39 -1.58 -5.65 -7.52
N THR A 40 -2.58 -6.07 -6.72
CA THR A 40 -3.94 -6.32 -7.23
C THR A 40 -4.48 -5.08 -7.92
N LEU A 41 -4.40 -3.90 -7.29
CA LEU A 41 -4.90 -2.65 -7.86
C LEU A 41 -4.15 -2.27 -9.13
N THR A 42 -2.83 -2.31 -9.13
CA THR A 42 -2.03 -1.96 -10.33
C THR A 42 -2.36 -2.87 -11.51
N LYS A 43 -2.57 -4.18 -11.28
CA LYS A 43 -3.02 -5.14 -12.30
C LYS A 43 -4.45 -4.86 -12.78
N ARG A 44 -5.41 -4.73 -11.86
CA ARG A 44 -6.84 -4.52 -12.18
C ARG A 44 -7.07 -3.25 -12.98
N PHE A 45 -6.31 -2.19 -12.71
CA PHE A 45 -6.41 -0.91 -13.41
C PHE A 45 -5.39 -0.73 -14.55
N SER A 46 -4.67 -1.79 -14.93
CA SER A 46 -3.70 -1.78 -16.05
C SER A 46 -2.66 -0.64 -15.95
N ILE A 47 -2.14 -0.39 -14.75
CA ILE A 47 -1.12 0.64 -14.53
C ILE A 47 0.25 0.10 -14.95
N ALA A 48 0.75 0.57 -16.09
CA ALA A 48 1.99 0.11 -16.72
C ALA A 48 3.20 1.03 -16.46
N ASP A 49 3.32 1.58 -15.25
CA ASP A 49 4.44 2.43 -14.85
C ASP A 49 5.55 1.61 -14.15
N LYS A 50 6.80 1.78 -14.59
CA LYS A 50 7.95 1.02 -14.07
C LYS A 50 8.34 1.39 -12.64
N ALA A 51 8.19 2.66 -12.25
CA ALA A 51 8.41 3.10 -10.89
C ALA A 51 7.31 2.56 -9.97
N VAL A 52 6.05 2.61 -10.41
CA VAL A 52 4.92 1.98 -9.68
C VAL A 52 5.13 0.48 -9.52
N THR A 53 5.61 -0.22 -10.55
CA THR A 53 5.91 -1.67 -10.47
C THR A 53 6.93 -1.96 -9.38
N LYS A 54 8.02 -1.18 -9.32
CA LYS A 54 9.04 -1.33 -8.27
C LYS A 54 8.48 -1.05 -6.88
N ILE A 55 7.64 -0.04 -6.73
CA ILE A 55 6.97 0.24 -5.45
C ILE A 55 6.07 -0.95 -5.06
N GLY A 56 5.39 -1.57 -6.02
CA GLY A 56 4.60 -2.78 -5.78
C GLY A 56 5.43 -3.94 -5.22
N GLU A 57 6.61 -4.19 -5.79
CA GLU A 57 7.57 -5.17 -5.25
C GLU A 57 8.00 -4.82 -3.81
N MET A 58 8.20 -3.53 -3.52
CA MET A 58 8.58 -3.07 -2.18
C MET A 58 7.48 -3.29 -1.15
N ILE A 59 6.23 -3.00 -1.52
CA ILE A 59 5.05 -3.20 -0.66
C ILE A 59 4.82 -4.71 -0.46
N HIS A 60 4.97 -5.52 -1.51
CA HIS A 60 4.84 -6.98 -1.43
C HIS A 60 5.76 -7.59 -0.37
N ASP A 61 7.05 -7.25 -0.40
CA ASP A 61 8.03 -7.75 0.58
C ASP A 61 7.69 -7.32 2.02
N ALA A 62 7.09 -6.14 2.21
CA ALA A 62 6.69 -5.64 3.53
C ALA A 62 5.43 -6.35 4.08
N ASP A 63 4.56 -6.80 3.18
CA ASP A 63 3.20 -7.22 3.49
C ASP A 63 3.04 -8.76 3.55
N LEU A 64 3.64 -9.51 2.62
CA LEU A 64 3.47 -10.97 2.56
C LEU A 64 4.52 -11.80 3.34
N ASP A 65 5.59 -11.17 3.85
CA ASP A 65 6.70 -11.83 4.59
C ASP A 65 7.17 -13.17 3.98
N ASP A 66 7.08 -13.30 2.65
CA ASP A 66 7.43 -14.51 1.90
C ASP A 66 8.87 -14.47 1.36
N ALA A 67 9.58 -13.37 1.64
CA ALA A 67 10.94 -13.08 1.21
C ALA A 67 11.13 -13.23 -0.31
N ARG A 68 10.12 -12.91 -1.12
CA ARG A 68 10.17 -13.12 -2.57
C ARG A 68 11.15 -12.21 -3.29
N PHE A 69 11.27 -10.93 -2.93
CA PHE A 69 12.20 -9.99 -3.59
C PHE A 69 13.44 -9.66 -2.73
N GLN A 70 13.39 -9.95 -1.42
CA GLN A 70 14.50 -9.83 -0.45
C GLN A 70 15.22 -8.47 -0.46
N ARG A 71 14.49 -7.38 -0.72
CA ARG A 71 15.11 -6.06 -0.84
C ARG A 71 15.31 -5.41 0.53
N VAL A 72 16.56 -5.18 0.92
CA VAL A 72 16.93 -4.56 2.21
C VAL A 72 16.31 -3.18 2.44
N GLU A 73 16.06 -2.43 1.36
CA GLU A 73 15.42 -1.11 1.36
C GLU A 73 13.96 -1.19 1.85
N CYS A 74 13.26 -2.28 1.52
CA CYS A 74 11.84 -2.49 1.81
C CYS A 74 11.60 -2.74 3.30
N VAL A 75 12.54 -3.47 3.92
CA VAL A 75 12.56 -3.69 5.35
C VAL A 75 12.71 -2.37 6.13
N GLY A 76 13.38 -1.37 5.54
CA GLY A 76 13.49 -0.04 6.12
C GLY A 76 12.15 0.69 6.20
N ILE A 77 11.40 0.70 5.09
CA ILE A 77 10.07 1.34 5.01
C ILE A 77 9.10 0.66 5.97
N ASP A 78 9.04 -0.67 5.97
CA ASP A 78 8.19 -1.45 6.87
C ASP A 78 8.46 -1.11 8.35
N ARG A 79 9.75 -1.07 8.74
CA ARG A 79 10.15 -0.72 10.12
C ARG A 79 9.76 0.70 10.52
N VAL A 80 9.79 1.65 9.58
CA VAL A 80 9.34 3.03 9.83
C VAL A 80 7.84 3.07 10.07
N LEU A 81 7.04 2.43 9.21
CA LEU A 81 5.57 2.39 9.33
C LEU A 81 5.14 1.69 10.63
N LYS A 82 5.69 0.51 10.92
CA LYS A 82 5.46 -0.21 12.18
C LYS A 82 5.97 0.57 13.39
N GLY A 83 7.05 1.33 13.23
CA GLY A 83 7.59 2.23 14.24
C GLY A 83 6.59 3.32 14.63
N TRP A 84 5.99 4.02 13.66
CA TRP A 84 4.97 5.03 13.93
C TRP A 84 3.74 4.46 14.63
N ALA A 85 3.26 3.29 14.21
CA ALA A 85 2.17 2.60 14.91
C ALA A 85 2.55 2.28 16.36
N LYS A 86 3.79 1.81 16.60
CA LYS A 86 4.29 1.51 17.94
C LYS A 86 4.47 2.76 18.82
N GLU A 87 4.76 3.91 18.23
CA GLU A 87 4.79 5.20 18.90
C GLU A 87 3.39 5.74 19.26
N GLY A 88 2.32 5.09 18.78
CA GLY A 88 0.94 5.52 19.00
C GLY A 88 0.52 6.68 18.10
N VAL A 89 1.19 6.85 16.95
CA VAL A 89 0.75 7.81 15.93
C VAL A 89 -0.61 7.36 15.38
N PRO A 90 -1.62 8.24 15.28
CA PRO A 90 -2.93 7.88 14.74
C PRO A 90 -2.86 7.40 13.28
N ASP A 91 -3.73 6.47 12.90
CA ASP A 91 -3.76 5.86 11.56
C ASP A 91 -3.88 6.91 10.43
N GLU A 92 -4.70 7.95 10.62
CA GLU A 92 -4.84 9.04 9.65
C GLU A 92 -3.51 9.79 9.41
N GLU A 93 -2.71 9.97 10.45
CA GLU A 93 -1.41 10.64 10.34
C GLU A 93 -0.35 9.71 9.77
N ILE A 94 -0.38 8.41 10.10
CA ILE A 94 0.46 7.40 9.45
C ILE A 94 0.17 7.36 7.95
N LEU A 95 -1.11 7.36 7.56
CA LEU A 95 -1.54 7.39 6.17
C LEU A 95 -1.02 8.63 5.44
N ARG A 96 -1.17 9.81 6.05
CA ARG A 96 -0.67 11.08 5.50
C ARG A 96 0.85 11.06 5.28
N ARG A 97 1.62 10.58 6.26
CA ARG A 97 3.08 10.42 6.15
C ARG A 97 3.46 9.36 5.12
N GLY A 98 2.66 8.30 5.02
CA GLY A 98 2.78 7.26 4.02
C GLY A 98 2.71 7.83 2.60
N PHE A 99 1.72 8.69 2.32
CA PHE A 99 1.62 9.37 1.03
C PHE A 99 2.89 10.17 0.70
N GLU A 100 3.37 11.01 1.62
CA GLU A 100 4.60 11.79 1.40
C GLU A 100 5.82 10.90 1.16
N CYS A 101 5.93 9.79 1.90
CA CYS A 101 7.02 8.83 1.77
C CYS A 101 7.01 8.15 0.40
N PHE A 102 5.88 7.59 -0.01
CA PHE A 102 5.76 6.88 -1.29
C PHE A 102 5.82 7.84 -2.49
N ASP A 103 5.33 9.08 -2.37
CA ASP A 103 5.51 10.11 -3.40
C ASP A 103 6.99 10.45 -3.59
N ALA A 104 7.76 10.57 -2.50
CA ALA A 104 9.21 10.81 -2.57
C ALA A 104 9.95 9.63 -3.20
N ILE A 105 9.59 8.39 -2.84
CA ILE A 105 10.14 7.17 -3.45
C ILE A 105 9.81 7.12 -4.94
N TYR A 106 8.56 7.42 -5.30
CA TYR A 106 8.13 7.46 -6.68
C TYR A 106 8.93 8.48 -7.49
N ALA A 107 9.09 9.71 -6.98
CA ALA A 107 9.90 10.74 -7.61
C ALA A 107 11.38 10.33 -7.78
N PHE A 108 11.94 9.61 -6.80
CA PHE A 108 13.30 9.07 -6.89
C PHE A 108 13.45 7.97 -7.95
N LEU A 109 12.43 7.10 -8.09
CA LEU A 109 12.44 5.99 -9.03
C LEU A 109 12.14 6.41 -10.47
N GLN A 110 11.52 7.58 -10.66
CA GLN A 110 11.30 8.14 -11.99
C GLN A 110 12.63 8.41 -12.69
N LYS A 111 12.73 7.97 -13.95
CA LYS A 111 13.90 8.30 -14.78
C LYS A 111 13.87 9.79 -15.08
N ARG A 112 15.02 10.46 -14.93
CA ARG A 112 15.24 11.77 -15.57
C ARG A 112 15.36 11.62 -17.08
#